data_AF-A0A920N7C2-F1
#
_entry.id   AF-A0A920N7C2-F1
#
_cell.length_a   1.000
_cell.length_b   1.000
_cell.length_c   1.000
_cell.angle_alpha   90.00
_cell.angle_beta   90.00
_cell.angle_gamma   90.00
#
_symmetry.space_group_name_H-M   'P 1'
#
loop_
_entity.id
_entity.type
_entity.pdbx_description
1 polymer ?
#
loop_
_entity_poly.entity_id
_entity_poly.type
_entity_poly.pdbx_seq_one_letter_code
_entity_poly.pdbx_strand_id
1 'polypeptide(L)'
;MQAAIDGFLRYLRIERNASPLTLKSYGEDLSMLVEHFRSSEGRLPAPSAVSIGQLRAYVASLHERGYARSTVARRLASLRSFFEYCRREHLG
;
A
#
# COMPACT_ATOMS: atom_id res chain seq x y z
N MET A 1 -8.55 2.63 -5.88
CA MET A 1 -7.25 2.62 -5.17
C MET A 1 -6.88 3.99 -4.60
N GLN A 2 -6.70 5.05 -5.40
CA GLN A 2 -6.23 6.35 -4.89
C GLN A 2 -7.12 6.93 -3.78
N ALA A 3 -8.44 6.97 -4.00
CA ALA A 3 -9.39 7.44 -2.98
C ALA A 3 -9.32 6.62 -1.67
N ALA A 4 -9.06 5.31 -1.75
CA ALA A 4 -8.89 4.48 -0.56
C ALA A 4 -7.59 4.79 0.18
N ILE A 5 -6.50 5.10 -0.54
CA ILE A 5 -5.24 5.55 0.06
C ILE A 5 -5.46 6.88 0.77
N ASP A 6 -6.13 7.83 0.15
CA ASP A 6 -6.41 9.13 0.75
C ASP A 6 -7.30 9.00 2.00
N GLY A 7 -8.29 8.11 1.96
CA GLY A 7 -9.12 7.74 3.11
C GLY A 7 -8.29 7.13 4.24
N PHE A 8 -7.40 6.18 3.91
CA PHE A 8 -6.52 5.55 4.88
C PHE A 8 -5.54 6.53 5.54
N LEU A 9 -4.92 7.43 4.77
CA LEU A 9 -4.03 8.45 5.33
C LEU A 9 -4.80 9.44 6.21
N ARG A 10 -6.05 9.77 5.86
CA ARG A 10 -6.93 10.57 6.70
C ARG A 10 -7.28 9.84 8.00
N TYR A 11 -7.63 8.56 7.93
CA TYR A 11 -7.89 7.69 9.09
C TYR A 11 -6.66 7.65 10.02
N LEU A 12 -5.47 7.41 9.47
CA LEU A 12 -4.23 7.42 10.25
C LEU A 12 -4.01 8.76 10.95
N ARG A 13 -4.28 9.88 10.27
CA ARG A 13 -4.10 11.22 10.83
C ARG A 13 -5.10 11.51 11.95
N ILE A 14 -6.38 11.27 11.71
CA ILE A 14 -7.47 11.72 12.58
C ILE A 14 -7.71 10.73 13.72
N GLU A 15 -7.79 9.44 13.42
CA GLU A 15 -8.20 8.42 14.40
C GLU A 15 -7.01 7.77 15.10
N ARG A 16 -5.85 7.70 14.42
CA ARG A 16 -4.64 7.07 14.97
C ARG A 16 -3.60 8.09 15.44
N ASN A 17 -3.86 9.39 15.28
CA ASN A 17 -2.93 10.47 15.60
C ASN A 17 -1.52 10.24 15.04
N ALA A 18 -1.44 9.67 13.83
CA ALA A 18 -0.16 9.36 13.19
C ALA A 18 0.62 10.66 12.89
N SER A 19 1.91 10.64 13.21
CA SER A 19 2.79 11.79 12.95
C SER A 19 2.89 12.10 11.44
N PRO A 20 3.23 13.35 11.05
CA PRO A 20 3.46 13.70 9.64
C PRO A 20 4.49 12.78 8.95
N LEU A 21 5.53 12.38 9.68
CA LEU A 21 6.54 11.45 9.17
C LEU A 21 5.95 10.06 8.91
N THR A 22 5.12 9.56 9.85
CA THR A 22 4.41 8.29 9.68
C THR A 22 3.50 8.34 8.45
N LEU A 23 2.69 9.39 8.29
CA LEU A 23 1.81 9.58 7.13
C LEU A 23 2.59 9.60 5.82
N LYS A 24 3.72 10.32 5.78
CA LYS A 24 4.62 10.36 4.63
C LYS A 24 5.14 8.96 4.28
N SER A 25 5.63 8.20 5.25
CA SER A 25 6.12 6.84 5.02
C SER A 25 5.05 5.90 4.46
N TYR A 26 3.82 5.96 5.00
CA TYR A 26 2.69 5.18 4.45
C TYR A 26 2.35 5.62 3.03
N GLY A 27 2.29 6.93 2.77
CA GLY A 27 1.99 7.48 1.44
C GLY A 27 3.01 7.08 0.38
N GLU A 28 4.30 7.13 0.72
CA GLU A 28 5.39 6.70 -0.16
C GLU A 28 5.31 5.20 -0.46
N ASP A 29 5.09 4.36 0.56
CA ASP A 29 5.00 2.91 0.38
C ASP A 29 3.82 2.50 -0.51
N LEU A 30 2.66 3.15 -0.33
CA LEU A 30 1.45 2.88 -1.12
C LEU A 30 1.56 3.43 -2.54
N SER A 31 2.23 4.57 -2.74
CA SER A 31 2.50 5.11 -4.07
C SER A 31 3.37 4.16 -4.89
N MET A 32 4.35 3.50 -4.26
CA MET A 32 5.19 2.49 -4.92
C MET A 32 4.41 1.25 -5.35
N LEU A 33 3.37 0.84 -4.59
CA LEU A 33 2.46 -0.22 -5.01
C LEU A 33 1.61 0.21 -6.22
N VAL A 34 1.07 1.44 -6.18
CA VAL A 34 0.28 1.99 -7.29
C VAL A 34 1.11 2.03 -8.58
N GLU A 35 2.36 2.47 -8.48
CA GLU A 35 3.27 2.51 -9.62
C GLU A 35 3.59 1.11 -10.16
N HIS A 36 3.77 0.14 -9.26
CA HIS A 36 3.92 -1.26 -9.68
C HIS A 36 2.71 -1.74 -10.49
N PHE A 37 1.47 -1.54 -10.02
CA PHE A 37 0.29 -1.97 -10.77
C PHE A 37 0.13 -1.28 -12.12
N ARG A 38 0.41 0.03 -12.18
CA ARG A 38 0.38 0.77 -13.44
C ARG A 38 1.40 0.23 -14.43
N SER A 39 2.61 -0.06 -13.98
CA SER A 39 3.69 -0.55 -14.85
C SER A 39 3.54 -2.01 -15.26
N SER A 40 3.06 -2.89 -14.37
CA SER A 40 2.99 -4.33 -14.64
C SER A 40 1.66 -4.79 -15.25
N GLU A 41 0.55 -4.12 -14.94
CA GLU A 41 -0.79 -4.53 -15.38
C GLU A 41 -1.48 -3.53 -16.32
N GLY A 42 -0.89 -2.35 -16.53
CA GLY A 42 -1.49 -1.28 -17.33
C GLY A 42 -2.77 -0.69 -16.74
N ARG A 43 -3.15 -1.10 -15.53
CA ARG A 43 -4.38 -0.68 -14.84
C ARG A 43 -4.15 -0.61 -13.34
N LEU A 44 -5.03 0.13 -12.66
CA LEU A 44 -5.03 0.23 -11.21
C LEU A 44 -6.28 -0.46 -10.64
N PRO A 45 -6.16 -1.67 -10.05
CA PRO A 45 -7.31 -2.38 -9.52
C PRO A 45 -7.97 -1.64 -8.35
N ALA A 46 -9.24 -1.93 -8.09
CA ALA A 46 -9.87 -1.59 -6.81
C ALA A 46 -9.18 -2.38 -5.68
N PRO A 47 -9.10 -1.86 -4.44
CA PRO A 47 -8.46 -2.58 -3.34
C PRO A 47 -9.01 -4.00 -3.12
N SER A 48 -10.32 -4.20 -3.25
CA SER A 48 -10.95 -5.52 -3.12
C SER A 48 -10.59 -6.51 -4.24
N ALA A 49 -10.21 -6.00 -5.41
CA ALA A 49 -9.84 -6.80 -6.57
C ALA A 49 -8.35 -7.18 -6.58
N VAL A 50 -7.57 -6.74 -5.59
CA VAL A 50 -6.15 -7.10 -5.47
C VAL A 50 -6.03 -8.52 -4.92
N SER A 51 -5.46 -9.40 -5.72
CA SER A 51 -5.16 -10.78 -5.36
C SER A 51 -3.85 -10.92 -4.59
N ILE A 52 -3.73 -12.01 -3.83
CA ILE A 52 -2.48 -12.40 -3.15
C ILE A 52 -1.34 -12.60 -4.16
N GLY A 53 -1.64 -13.10 -5.37
CA GLY A 53 -0.66 -13.29 -6.43
C GLY A 53 -0.02 -11.97 -6.87
N GLN A 54 -0.83 -10.94 -7.07
CA GLN A 54 -0.37 -9.59 -7.41
C GLN A 54 0.50 -8.98 -6.29
N LEU A 55 0.13 -9.17 -5.02
CA LEU A 55 0.96 -8.73 -3.89
C LEU A 55 2.29 -9.47 -3.80
N ARG A 56 2.31 -10.78 -4.09
CA ARG A 56 3.56 -11.56 -4.17
C ARG A 56 4.45 -11.09 -5.31
N ALA A 57 3.89 -10.80 -6.49
CA ALA A 57 4.63 -10.25 -7.62
C ALA A 57 5.25 -8.88 -7.28
N TYR A 58 4.51 -8.02 -6.59
CA TYR A 58 5.06 -6.75 -6.10
C TYR A 58 6.25 -6.98 -5.17
N VAL A 59 6.13 -7.86 -4.17
CA VAL A 59 7.21 -8.15 -3.22
C VAL A 59 8.44 -8.74 -3.92
N ALA A 60 8.24 -9.65 -4.88
CA ALA A 60 9.32 -10.18 -5.71
C ALA A 60 10.04 -9.05 -6.46
N SER A 61 9.29 -8.12 -7.08
CA SER A 61 9.89 -6.97 -7.76
C SER A 61 10.71 -6.06 -6.83
N LEU A 62 10.36 -5.98 -5.54
CA LEU A 62 11.16 -5.23 -4.58
C LEU A 62 12.52 -5.88 -4.32
N HIS A 63 12.54 -7.21 -4.26
CA HIS A 63 13.79 -7.96 -4.11
C HIS A 63 14.65 -7.87 -5.37
N GLU A 64 14.06 -8.02 -6.56
CA GLU A 64 14.76 -7.89 -7.85
C GLU A 64 15.40 -6.50 -8.04
N ARG A 65 14.74 -5.45 -7.54
CA ARG A 65 15.25 -4.07 -7.55
C ARG A 65 16.31 -3.79 -6.47
N GLY A 66 16.69 -4.77 -5.67
CA GLY A 66 17.75 -4.64 -4.68
C GLY A 66 17.38 -3.81 -3.45
N TYR A 67 16.10 -3.62 -3.14
CA TYR A 67 15.72 -2.91 -1.92
C TYR A 67 16.18 -3.68 -0.66
N ALA A 68 16.67 -2.94 0.33
CA ALA A 68 17.07 -3.50 1.62
C ALA A 68 15.91 -4.26 2.28
N ARG A 69 16.22 -5.36 2.99
CA ARG A 69 15.23 -6.20 3.69
C ARG A 69 14.34 -5.39 4.64
N SER A 70 14.90 -4.40 5.34
CA SER A 70 14.15 -3.50 6.23
C SER A 70 13.11 -2.66 5.47
N THR A 71 13.45 -2.18 4.27
CA THR A 71 12.52 -1.45 3.39
C THR A 71 11.39 -2.34 2.92
N VAL A 72 11.69 -3.58 2.51
CA VAL A 72 10.66 -4.55 2.10
C VAL A 72 9.72 -4.89 3.27
N ALA A 73 10.27 -5.15 4.45
CA ALA A 73 9.49 -5.43 5.66
C ALA A 73 8.58 -4.26 6.05
N ARG A 74 9.09 -3.03 5.98
CA ARG A 74 8.32 -1.80 6.24
C ARG A 74 7.17 -1.65 5.24
N ARG A 75 7.44 -1.80 3.93
CA ARG A 75 6.41 -1.76 2.90
C ARG A 75 5.33 -2.81 3.12
N LEU A 76 5.71 -4.05 3.45
CA LEU A 76 4.77 -5.11 3.77
C LEU A 76 3.88 -4.78 4.98
N ALA A 77 4.43 -4.12 6.01
CA ALA A 77 3.64 -3.64 7.15
C ALA A 77 2.65 -2.53 6.74
N SER A 78 3.08 -1.63 5.86
CA SER A 78 2.22 -0.59 5.28
C SER A 78 1.06 -1.20 4.49
N LEU A 79 1.33 -2.20 3.65
CA LEU A 79 0.32 -2.92 2.88
C LEU A 79 -0.70 -3.63 3.78
N ARG A 80 -0.23 -4.37 4.79
CA ARG A 80 -1.12 -5.07 5.73
C ARG A 80 -2.08 -4.10 6.41
N SER A 81 -1.58 -2.97 6.90
CA SER A 81 -2.40 -1.97 7.59
C SER A 81 -3.41 -1.33 6.65
N PHE A 82 -3.02 -1.04 5.41
CA PHE A 82 -3.89 -0.46 4.39
C PHE A 82 -5.03 -1.42 3.98
N PHE A 83 -4.71 -2.67 3.63
CA PHE A 83 -5.75 -3.63 3.23
C PHE A 83 -6.67 -4.01 4.39
N GLU A 84 -6.16 -4.03 5.64
CA GLU A 84 -7.01 -4.19 6.82
C GLU A 84 -7.97 -3.02 7.01
N TYR A 85 -7.51 -1.79 6.78
CA TYR A 85 -8.40 -0.62 6.75
C TYR A 85 -9.46 -0.75 5.64
N CYS A 86 -9.09 -1.08 4.41
CA CYS A 86 -10.06 -1.25 3.31
C CYS A 86 -11.11 -2.31 3.62
N ARG A 87 -10.69 -3.43 4.25
CA ARG A 87 -11.59 -4.49 4.68
C ARG A 87 -12.58 -4.03 5.75
N ARG A 88 -12.13 -3.21 6.71
CA ARG A 88 -12.97 -2.66 7.78
C ARG A 88 -13.98 -1.64 7.28
N GLU A 89 -13.58 -0.78 6.35
CA GLU A 89 -14.42 0.28 5.79
C GLU A 89 -15.32 -0.20 4.63
N HIS A 90 -15.32 -1.50 4.31
CA HIS A 90 -16.03 -2.08 3.16
C HIS A 90 -15.72 -1.39 1.83
N LEU A 91 -14.48 -0.93 1.67
CA LEU A 91 -14.02 -0.27 0.43
C LEU A 91 -13.75 -1.35 -0.63
N GLY A 92 -14.84 -1.72 -1.33
CA GLY A 92 -14.90 -2.55 -2.52
C GLY A 92 -14.25 -1.90 -3.73
#